data_AF-A0A0S2DBP6-F1
#
_entry.id   AF-A0A0S2DBP6-F1
#
_cell.length_a   1.000
_cell.length_b   1.000
_cell.length_c   1.000
_cell.angle_alpha   90.00
_cell.angle_beta   90.00
_cell.angle_gamma   90.00
#
_symmetry.space_group_name_H-M   'P 1'
#
loop_
_entity.id
_entity.type
_entity.pdbx_description
1 polymer ?
#
loop_
_entity_poly.entity_id
_entity_poly.type
_entity_poly.pdbx_seq_one_letter_code
_entity_poly.pdbx_strand_id
1 'polypeptide(L)'
;MLSIIVMGIFGGLCGLGFLAVMALVAKNGKHQFDYVQFDSEQDVYALAQGWAGRNGYALKRSEGGLRVYQKGTGFLTAPMFLEIDRNDGRWSFKSYVRVNGLVVQGDVGLSGDGFLVKVPRSMAKKAQNELYTAAGLAPLK
;
A
#
# COMPACT_ATOMS: atom_id res chain seq x y z
N MET A 1 40.76 -19.91 22.66
CA MET A 1 39.49 -20.39 23.24
C MET A 1 38.51 -19.22 23.41
N LEU A 2 38.21 -18.48 22.32
CA LEU A 2 37.34 -17.28 22.38
C LEU A 2 36.53 -17.04 21.08
N SER A 3 36.39 -18.05 20.21
CA SER A 3 35.88 -17.86 18.84
C SER A 3 34.54 -18.56 18.56
N ILE A 4 33.96 -19.28 19.52
CA ILE A 4 32.73 -20.06 19.27
C ILE A 4 31.47 -19.37 19.84
N ILE A 5 31.60 -18.51 20.86
CA ILE A 5 30.43 -17.87 21.50
C ILE A 5 29.88 -16.69 20.67
N VAL A 6 30.72 -15.98 19.92
CA VAL A 6 30.29 -14.80 19.13
C VAL A 6 29.49 -15.21 17.88
N MET A 7 29.71 -16.41 17.34
CA MET A 7 29.01 -16.88 16.14
C MET A 7 27.58 -17.37 16.41
N GLY A 8 27.29 -17.82 17.64
CA GLY A 8 25.95 -18.26 18.05
C GLY A 8 24.95 -17.10 18.23
N ILE A 9 25.42 -15.93 18.68
CA ILE A 9 24.55 -14.77 18.93
C ILE A 9 24.20 -14.06 17.60
N PHE A 10 25.15 -13.98 16.66
CA PHE A 10 24.89 -13.43 15.32
C PHE A 10 23.99 -14.34 14.47
N GLY A 11 24.19 -15.66 14.55
CA GLY A 11 23.31 -16.64 13.88
C GLY A 11 21.88 -16.64 14.45
N GLY A 12 21.74 -16.54 15.78
CA GLY A 12 20.44 -16.52 16.47
C GLY A 12 19.61 -15.26 16.20
N LEU A 13 20.25 -14.08 16.15
CA LEU A 13 19.56 -12.81 15.83
C LEU A 13 19.17 -12.72 14.35
N CYS A 14 20.02 -13.19 13.44
CA CYS A 14 19.65 -13.29 12.03
C CYS A 14 18.54 -14.32 11.79
N GLY A 15 18.57 -15.48 12.47
CA GLY A 15 17.53 -16.51 12.36
C GLY A 15 16.18 -16.07 12.93
N LEU A 16 16.16 -15.39 14.08
CA LEU A 16 14.93 -14.83 14.66
C LEU A 16 14.38 -13.66 13.83
N GLY A 17 15.25 -12.80 13.28
CA GLY A 17 14.86 -11.78 12.32
C GLY A 17 14.27 -12.38 11.04
N PHE A 18 14.85 -13.46 10.53
CA PHE A 18 14.37 -14.15 9.33
C PHE A 18 13.03 -14.86 9.57
N LEU A 19 12.84 -15.48 10.73
CA LEU A 19 11.56 -16.08 11.12
C LEU A 19 10.48 -15.01 11.39
N ALA A 20 10.84 -13.87 11.98
CA ALA A 20 9.92 -12.74 12.14
C ALA A 20 9.52 -12.13 10.79
N VAL A 21 10.47 -12.04 9.85
CA VAL A 21 10.22 -11.57 8.47
C VAL A 21 9.38 -12.57 7.69
N MET A 22 9.65 -13.88 7.79
CA MET A 22 8.83 -14.91 7.14
C MET A 22 7.43 -15.02 7.77
N ALA A 23 7.32 -14.84 9.09
CA ALA A 23 6.02 -14.73 9.77
C ALA A 23 5.28 -13.44 9.37
N LEU A 24 5.99 -12.33 9.12
CA LEU A 24 5.42 -11.08 8.61
C LEU A 24 4.95 -11.25 7.15
N VAL A 25 5.71 -11.93 6.30
CA VAL A 25 5.35 -12.24 4.91
C VAL A 25 4.17 -13.22 4.85
N ALA A 26 4.16 -14.25 5.69
CA ALA A 26 3.04 -15.18 5.83
C ALA A 26 1.78 -14.51 6.42
N LYS A 27 1.94 -13.55 7.34
CA LYS A 27 0.82 -12.78 7.93
C LYS A 27 0.30 -11.69 6.97
N ASN A 28 1.18 -11.07 6.17
CA ASN A 28 0.80 -10.11 5.11
C ASN A 28 0.19 -10.79 3.89
N GLY A 29 0.28 -12.11 3.75
CA GLY A 29 -0.48 -12.88 2.75
C GLY A 29 -2.00 -12.64 2.81
N LYS A 30 -2.52 -12.04 3.88
CA LYS A 30 -3.93 -11.67 4.03
C LYS A 30 -4.27 -10.18 3.77
N HIS A 31 -3.30 -9.26 3.65
CA HIS A 31 -3.56 -7.80 3.54
C HIS A 31 -2.56 -7.06 2.63
N GLN A 32 -2.35 -7.55 1.41
CA GLN A 32 -1.43 -6.93 0.43
C GLN A 32 -1.92 -5.56 -0.07
N PHE A 33 -3.23 -5.34 -0.04
CA PHE A 33 -3.88 -4.09 -0.44
C PHE A 33 -5.23 -3.97 0.27
N ASP A 34 -5.71 -2.74 0.47
CA ASP A 34 -7.10 -2.51 0.84
C ASP A 34 -7.94 -2.46 -0.44
N TYR A 35 -8.97 -3.29 -0.50
CA TYR A 35 -9.89 -3.37 -1.62
C TYR A 35 -11.30 -3.01 -1.15
N VAL A 36 -11.92 -2.05 -1.84
CA VAL A 36 -13.31 -1.65 -1.61
C VAL A 36 -14.04 -1.63 -2.94
N GLN A 37 -15.11 -2.42 -3.04
CA GLN A 37 -16.01 -2.41 -4.19
C GLN A 37 -17.31 -1.70 -3.81
N PHE A 38 -17.83 -0.89 -4.73
CA PHE A 38 -19.01 -0.08 -4.48
C PHE A 38 -19.73 0.28 -5.78
N ASP A 39 -21.01 0.60 -5.64
CA ASP A 39 -21.82 1.17 -6.70
C ASP A 39 -21.85 2.69 -6.54
N SER A 40 -21.71 3.41 -7.66
CA SER A 40 -21.77 4.87 -7.67
C SER A 40 -22.27 5.37 -9.01
N GLU A 41 -23.24 6.28 -8.96
CA GLU A 41 -23.74 7.02 -10.12
C GLU A 41 -22.85 8.22 -10.48
N GLN A 42 -21.89 8.56 -9.61
CA GLN A 42 -20.98 9.68 -9.81
C GLN A 42 -19.86 9.31 -10.79
N ASP A 43 -19.26 10.33 -11.43
CA ASP A 43 -18.03 10.13 -12.20
C ASP A 43 -16.83 9.98 -11.26
N VAL A 44 -16.59 8.75 -10.83
CA VAL A 44 -15.50 8.37 -9.93
C VAL A 44 -14.12 8.70 -10.54
N TYR A 45 -13.97 8.68 -11.87
CA TYR A 45 -12.70 9.07 -12.49
C TYR A 45 -12.45 10.56 -12.39
N ALA A 46 -13.46 11.40 -12.63
CA ALA A 46 -13.33 12.84 -12.48
C ALA A 46 -13.02 13.23 -11.02
N LEU A 47 -13.69 12.58 -10.06
CA LEU A 47 -13.41 12.74 -8.62
C LEU A 47 -11.96 12.37 -8.28
N ALA A 48 -11.51 11.21 -8.77
CA ALA A 48 -10.16 10.73 -8.54
C ALA A 48 -9.10 11.62 -9.20
N GLN A 49 -9.36 12.14 -10.40
CA GLN A 49 -8.45 13.04 -11.09
C GLN A 49 -8.28 14.36 -10.32
N GLY A 50 -9.38 14.96 -9.86
CA GLY A 50 -9.34 16.17 -9.03
C GLY A 50 -8.65 15.93 -7.69
N TRP A 51 -8.94 14.80 -7.05
CA TRP A 51 -8.26 14.37 -5.81
C TRP A 51 -6.76 14.18 -6.02
N ALA A 52 -6.36 13.53 -7.12
CA ALA A 52 -4.96 13.22 -7.42
C ALA A 52 -4.14 14.50 -7.58
N GLY A 53 -4.67 15.50 -8.30
CA GLY A 53 -4.04 16.81 -8.46
C GLY A 53 -3.80 17.53 -7.12
N ARG A 54 -4.79 17.52 -6.22
CA ARG A 54 -4.66 18.14 -4.88
C ARG A 54 -3.69 17.39 -3.97
N ASN A 55 -3.63 16.07 -4.09
CA ASN A 55 -2.84 15.21 -3.21
C ASN A 55 -1.45 14.88 -3.76
N GLY A 56 -1.08 15.35 -4.96
CA GLY A 56 0.22 15.11 -5.59
C GLY A 56 0.40 13.68 -6.13
N TYR A 57 -0.70 13.02 -6.49
CA TYR A 57 -0.67 11.75 -7.21
C TYR A 57 -0.62 12.01 -8.72
N ALA A 58 0.19 11.24 -9.43
CA ALA A 58 0.25 11.26 -10.88
C ALA A 58 -0.45 10.02 -11.45
N LEU A 59 -1.20 10.19 -12.55
CA LEU A 59 -1.75 9.06 -13.31
C LEU A 59 -0.60 8.33 -14.01
N LYS A 60 -0.44 7.04 -13.73
CA LYS A 60 0.64 6.19 -14.27
C LYS A 60 0.16 5.21 -15.33
N ARG A 61 -1.05 4.67 -15.16
CA ARG A 61 -1.66 3.73 -16.11
C ARG A 61 -3.13 4.07 -16.29
N SER A 62 -3.59 3.95 -17.52
CA SER A 62 -4.93 4.30 -17.95
C SER A 62 -5.30 3.38 -19.11
N GLU A 63 -5.89 2.23 -18.79
CA GLU A 63 -6.19 1.16 -19.76
C GLU A 63 -7.61 0.64 -19.52
N GLY A 64 -8.49 0.75 -20.50
CA GLY A 64 -9.90 0.33 -20.35
C GLY A 64 -10.56 0.97 -19.12
N GLY A 65 -11.11 0.14 -18.25
CA GLY A 65 -11.71 0.50 -16.96
C GLY A 65 -10.69 0.73 -15.82
N LEU A 66 -9.39 0.61 -16.07
CA LEU A 66 -8.36 0.75 -15.03
C LEU A 66 -7.71 2.14 -15.07
N ARG A 67 -7.57 2.76 -13.90
CA ARG A 67 -6.77 3.95 -13.64
C ARG A 67 -5.86 3.72 -12.45
N VAL A 68 -4.55 3.89 -12.62
CA VAL A 68 -3.56 3.72 -11.56
C VAL A 68 -2.91 5.07 -11.27
N TYR A 69 -3.09 5.54 -10.04
CA TYR A 69 -2.49 6.75 -9.52
C TYR A 69 -1.34 6.41 -8.57
N GLN A 70 -0.22 7.13 -8.71
CA GLN A 70 0.96 6.92 -7.89
C GLN A 70 1.46 8.24 -7.30
N LYS A 71 1.81 8.22 -6.02
CA LYS A 71 2.54 9.29 -5.35
C LYS A 71 3.89 8.80 -4.85
N GLY A 72 4.93 9.57 -5.12
CA GLY A 72 6.32 9.21 -4.82
C GLY A 72 6.93 8.28 -5.87
N THR A 73 8.25 8.33 -6.03
CA THR A 73 9.00 7.62 -7.09
C THR A 73 9.71 6.36 -6.61
N GLY A 74 9.74 6.09 -5.30
CA GLY A 74 10.44 4.94 -4.73
C GLY A 74 11.93 5.12 -4.49
N PHE A 75 12.50 6.30 -4.77
CA PHE A 75 13.94 6.54 -4.59
C PHE A 75 14.36 6.75 -3.12
N LEU A 76 13.50 7.37 -2.31
CA LEU A 76 13.76 7.60 -0.86
C LEU A 76 12.59 7.15 0.04
N THR A 77 11.39 7.04 -0.52
CA THR A 77 10.16 6.72 0.21
C THR A 77 9.35 5.71 -0.57
N ALA A 78 8.71 4.78 0.14
CA ALA A 78 7.82 3.79 -0.46
C ALA A 78 6.69 4.45 -1.28
N PRO A 79 6.55 4.16 -2.58
CA PRO A 79 5.54 4.77 -3.42
C PRO A 79 4.13 4.31 -3.01
N MET A 80 3.20 5.25 -3.04
CA MET A 80 1.80 5.06 -2.65
C MET A 80 0.96 4.91 -3.90
N PHE A 81 0.10 3.91 -3.94
CA PHE A 81 -0.74 3.59 -5.09
C PHE A 81 -2.22 3.63 -4.74
N LEU A 82 -3.00 4.09 -5.71
CA LEU A 82 -4.44 3.94 -5.77
C LEU A 82 -4.79 3.42 -7.17
N GLU A 83 -5.40 2.24 -7.24
CA GLU A 83 -6.00 1.73 -8.47
C GLU A 83 -7.50 1.89 -8.38
N ILE A 84 -8.09 2.34 -9.48
CA ILE A 84 -9.52 2.44 -9.67
C ILE A 84 -9.85 1.59 -10.86
N ASP A 85 -10.71 0.59 -10.66
CA ASP A 85 -11.19 -0.26 -11.74
C ASP A 85 -12.72 -0.16 -11.83
N ARG A 86 -13.23 -0.09 -13.06
CA ARG A 86 -14.65 -0.15 -13.37
C ARG A 86 -14.91 -1.44 -14.14
N ASN A 87 -15.45 -2.43 -13.45
CA ASN A 87 -15.77 -3.73 -14.02
C ASN A 87 -17.24 -4.08 -13.79
N ASP A 88 -17.93 -4.56 -14.83
CA ASP A 88 -19.34 -4.97 -14.80
C ASP A 88 -20.29 -3.94 -14.14
N GLY A 89 -20.07 -2.65 -14.40
CA GLY A 89 -20.87 -1.55 -13.85
C GLY A 89 -20.53 -1.16 -12.41
N ARG A 90 -19.66 -1.92 -11.73
CA ARG A 90 -19.19 -1.64 -10.36
C ARG A 90 -17.84 -0.93 -10.35
N TRP A 91 -17.64 -0.11 -9.34
CA TRP A 91 -16.37 0.54 -9.07
C TRP A 91 -15.59 -0.24 -8.01
N SER A 92 -14.27 -0.22 -8.13
CA SER A 92 -13.39 -0.75 -7.10
C SER A 92 -12.19 0.14 -6.88
N PHE A 93 -11.82 0.31 -5.61
CA PHE A 93 -10.59 0.96 -5.18
C PHE A 93 -9.63 -0.08 -4.62
N LYS A 94 -8.39 -0.06 -5.10
CA LYS A 94 -7.28 -0.82 -4.54
C LYS A 94 -6.22 0.14 -4.02
N SER A 95 -5.88 0.02 -2.75
CA SER A 95 -5.10 1.01 -2.02
C SER A 95 -3.92 0.32 -1.33
N TYR A 96 -2.69 0.70 -1.70
CA TYR A 96 -1.49 0.05 -1.16
C TYR A 96 -0.26 0.95 -1.22
N VAL A 97 0.74 0.61 -0.44
CA VAL A 97 2.11 1.15 -0.54
C VAL A 97 3.02 0.01 -0.95
N ARG A 98 3.88 0.27 -1.93
CA ARG A 98 4.89 -0.71 -2.35
C ARG A 98 6.18 -0.47 -1.59
N VAL A 99 6.66 -1.47 -0.87
CA VAL A 99 7.97 -1.43 -0.23
C VAL A 99 9.00 -1.94 -1.23
N ASN A 100 9.94 -1.07 -1.62
CA ASN A 100 11.11 -1.41 -2.43
C ASN A 100 12.37 -1.26 -1.56
N GLY A 101 12.56 -2.19 -0.63
CA GLY A 101 13.78 -2.27 0.17
C GLY A 101 14.82 -3.17 -0.49
N LEU A 102 16.10 -2.97 -0.14
CA LEU A 102 17.20 -3.85 -0.55
C LEU A 102 17.03 -5.30 -0.05
N VAL A 103 16.25 -5.50 1.01
CA VAL A 103 16.03 -6.80 1.70
C VAL A 103 14.57 -7.28 1.64
N VAL A 104 13.60 -6.36 1.50
CA VAL A 104 12.16 -6.70 1.49
C VAL A 104 11.47 -5.97 0.35
N GLN A 105 10.80 -6.74 -0.51
CA GLN A 105 9.93 -6.24 -1.57
C GLN A 105 8.51 -6.77 -1.33
N GLY A 106 7.52 -5.89 -1.41
CA GLY A 106 6.12 -6.31 -1.26
C GLY A 106 5.13 -5.16 -1.19
N ASP A 107 3.88 -5.45 -1.58
CA ASP A 107 2.75 -4.53 -1.47
C ASP A 107 2.09 -4.66 -0.08
N VAL A 108 1.76 -3.52 0.53
CA VAL A 108 1.18 -3.45 1.87
C VAL A 108 -0.06 -2.57 1.83
N GLY A 109 -1.19 -3.12 2.27
CA GLY A 109 -2.43 -2.36 2.45
C GLY A 109 -2.25 -1.20 3.43
N LEU A 110 -3.04 -0.14 3.27
CA LEU A 110 -3.00 1.02 4.14
C LEU A 110 -3.54 0.74 5.55
N SER A 111 -4.35 -0.30 5.74
CA SER A 111 -4.88 -0.74 7.04
C SER A 111 -3.99 -1.70 7.86
N GLY A 112 -2.95 -2.31 7.27
CA GLY A 112 -2.11 -3.31 7.97
C GLY A 112 -1.32 -2.82 9.21
N ASP A 113 -0.87 -3.72 10.08
CA ASP A 113 -0.21 -3.34 11.34
C ASP A 113 1.34 -3.24 11.27
N GLY A 114 1.93 -3.26 10.07
CA GLY A 114 3.39 -3.24 9.89
C GLY A 114 4.06 -1.92 10.28
N PHE A 115 5.17 -1.98 11.03
CA PHE A 115 6.00 -0.82 11.41
C PHE A 115 6.80 -0.25 10.23
N LEU A 116 7.25 -1.13 9.33
CA LEU A 116 7.89 -0.72 8.08
C LEU A 116 6.87 0.06 7.24
N VAL A 117 7.28 1.21 6.68
CA VAL A 117 6.47 2.12 5.86
C VAL A 117 5.26 2.77 6.54
N LYS A 118 5.22 2.87 7.88
CA LYS A 118 4.13 3.53 8.63
C LYS A 118 3.84 4.98 8.19
N VAL A 119 4.88 5.78 7.93
CA VAL A 119 4.74 7.19 7.51
C VAL A 119 4.06 7.32 6.14
N PRO A 120 4.61 6.76 5.05
CA PRO A 120 3.95 6.84 3.74
C PRO A 120 2.57 6.17 3.74
N ARG A 121 2.35 5.10 4.53
CA ARG A 121 1.01 4.51 4.69
C ARG A 121 0.02 5.44 5.38
N SER A 122 0.42 6.11 6.46
CA SER A 122 -0.44 7.10 7.13
C SER A 122 -0.76 8.28 6.22
N MET A 123 0.20 8.73 5.41
CA MET A 123 -0.02 9.80 4.43
C MET A 123 -0.98 9.35 3.32
N ALA A 124 -0.77 8.16 2.75
CA ALA A 124 -1.65 7.58 1.76
C ALA A 124 -3.06 7.40 2.31
N LYS A 125 -3.18 6.87 3.54
CA LYS A 125 -4.46 6.62 4.20
C LYS A 125 -5.23 7.92 4.43
N LYS A 126 -4.56 8.97 4.92
CA LYS A 126 -5.19 10.28 5.07
C LYS A 126 -5.68 10.82 3.73
N ALA A 127 -4.83 10.83 2.71
CA ALA A 127 -5.19 11.31 1.39
C ALA A 127 -6.34 10.50 0.78
N GLN A 128 -6.26 9.17 0.81
CA GLN A 128 -7.27 8.32 0.21
C GLN A 128 -8.59 8.32 1.01
N ASN A 129 -8.57 8.51 2.33
CA ASN A 129 -9.81 8.68 3.10
C ASN A 129 -10.60 9.92 2.67
N GLU A 130 -9.95 10.98 2.20
CA GLU A 130 -10.64 12.13 1.58
C GLU A 130 -11.36 11.72 0.30
N LEU A 131 -10.73 10.88 -0.54
CA LEU A 131 -11.37 10.35 -1.76
C LEU A 131 -12.52 9.41 -1.43
N TYR A 132 -12.35 8.52 -0.45
CA TYR A 132 -13.37 7.57 -0.03
C TYR A 132 -14.61 8.32 0.47
N THR A 133 -14.40 9.35 1.29
CA THR A 133 -15.49 10.21 1.77
C THR A 133 -16.18 10.95 0.62
N ALA A 134 -15.42 11.49 -0.34
CA ALA A 134 -15.98 12.15 -1.52
C ALA A 134 -16.78 11.18 -2.42
N ALA A 135 -16.40 9.91 -2.46
CA ALA A 135 -17.11 8.84 -3.16
C ALA A 135 -18.30 8.26 -2.34
N GLY A 136 -18.56 8.76 -1.14
CA GLY A 136 -19.64 8.28 -0.25
C GLY A 136 -19.31 7.00 0.52
N LEU A 137 -18.03 6.62 0.62
CA LEU A 137 -17.55 5.42 1.29
C LEU A 137 -17.10 5.69 2.73
N ALA A 138 -17.11 4.65 3.55
CA ALA A 138 -16.49 4.69 4.86
C ALA A 138 -14.95 4.80 4.74
N PRO A 139 -14.29 5.57 5.61
CA PRO A 139 -12.83 5.67 5.61
C PRO A 139 -12.16 4.34 5.96
N LEU A 140 -10.95 4.13 5.44
CA LEU A 140 -10.10 2.99 5.80
C LEU A 140 -9.73 3.07 7.30
N LYS A 141 -9.87 1.94 8.00
CA LYS A 141 -9.62 1.78 9.44
C LYS A 141 -8.15 1.75 9.80
#